data_AF-A0A2M7H7V9-F1
#
_entry.id   AF-A0A2M7H7V9-F1
#
_cell.length_a   1.000
_cell.length_b   1.000
_cell.length_c   1.000
_cell.angle_alpha   90.00
_cell.angle_beta   90.00
_cell.angle_gamma   90.00
#
_symmetry.space_group_name_H-M   'P 1'
#
loop_
_entity.id
_entity.type
_entity.pdbx_description
1 polymer ?
#
loop_
_entity_poly.entity_id
_entity_poly.type
_entity_poly.pdbx_seq_one_letter_code
_entity_poly.pdbx_strand_id
1 'polypeptide(L)'
;MKRKVTLVFHDEDLYTQLKIEAVRRRTTASNIVADAVREWLESREDAELVPAIEAARTEWKEKGGRPWSESEREIEESIDRREGASEAKRV
;
A
#
# COMPACT_ATOMS: atom_id res chain seq x y z
N MET A 1 -3.59 14.09 20.63
CA MET A 1 -3.81 13.68 22.05
C MET A 1 -3.12 12.34 22.29
N LYS A 2 -2.57 12.08 23.49
CA LYS A 2 -1.94 10.78 23.82
C LYS A 2 -2.90 9.96 24.71
N ARG A 3 -3.19 8.72 24.31
CA ARG A 3 -3.96 7.74 25.11
C ARG A 3 -3.01 6.66 25.64
N LYS A 4 -3.23 6.18 26.85
CA LYS A 4 -2.40 5.14 27.49
C LYS A 4 -3.11 3.80 27.39
N VAL A 5 -2.34 2.75 27.16
CA VAL A 5 -2.79 1.35 27.17
C VAL A 5 -1.79 0.54 27.99
N THR A 6 -2.28 -0.45 28.73
CA THR A 6 -1.45 -1.41 29.46
C THR A 6 -1.41 -2.70 28.66
N LEU A 7 -0.20 -3.19 28.38
CA LEU A 7 0.04 -4.41 27.62
C LEU A 7 0.78 -5.40 28.51
N VAL A 8 0.35 -6.67 28.44
CA VAL A 8 1.00 -7.78 29.16
C VAL A 8 1.65 -8.66 28.10
N PHE A 9 2.96 -8.86 28.22
CA PHE A 9 3.70 -9.82 27.41
C PHE A 9 3.74 -11.14 28.18
N HIS A 10 3.12 -12.17 27.62
CA HIS A 10 3.13 -13.52 28.21
C HIS A 10 4.41 -14.30 27.89
N ASP A 11 5.16 -13.83 26.90
CA ASP A 11 6.46 -14.34 26.50
C ASP A 11 7.55 -13.38 27.02
N GLU A 12 8.36 -13.87 27.96
CA GLU A 12 9.43 -13.10 28.59
C GLU A 12 10.59 -12.82 27.61
N ASP A 13 10.86 -13.74 26.69
CA ASP A 13 11.90 -13.57 25.68
C ASP A 13 11.50 -12.44 24.71
N LEU A 14 10.23 -12.41 24.30
CA LEU A 14 9.70 -11.33 23.46
C LEU A 14 9.79 -9.97 24.15
N TYR A 15 9.44 -9.90 25.43
CA TYR A 15 9.59 -8.66 26.21
C TYR A 15 11.05 -8.21 26.26
N THR A 16 11.97 -9.14 26.50
CA THR A 16 13.40 -8.87 26.57
C THR A 16 13.95 -8.37 25.23
N GLN A 17 13.59 -9.04 24.13
CA GLN A 17 13.99 -8.64 22.77
C GLN A 17 13.46 -7.24 22.41
N LEU A 18 12.20 -6.93 22.75
CA LEU A 18 11.62 -5.60 22.54
C LEU A 18 12.42 -4.51 23.29
N LYS A 19 12.85 -4.80 24.52
CA LYS A 19 13.65 -3.86 25.31
C LYS A 19 15.04 -3.66 24.70
N ILE A 20 15.68 -4.72 24.23
CA ILE A 20 16.98 -4.65 23.54
C ILE A 20 16.85 -3.82 22.26
N GLU A 21 15.83 -4.06 21.43
CA GLU A 21 15.63 -3.32 20.19
C GLU A 21 15.30 -1.84 20.43
N ALA A 22 14.54 -1.52 21.49
CA ALA A 22 14.30 -0.13 21.88
C ALA A 22 15.62 0.61 22.16
N VAL A 23 16.55 -0.01 22.89
CA VAL A 23 17.88 0.56 23.16
C VAL A 23 18.68 0.68 21.86
N ARG A 24 18.72 -0.38 21.04
CA ARG A 24 19.48 -0.44 19.79
C ARG A 24 19.06 0.66 18.81
N ARG A 25 17.74 0.89 18.69
CA ARG A 25 17.15 1.91 17.80
C ARG A 25 17.07 3.30 18.43
N ARG A 26 17.51 3.46 19.69
CA ARG A 26 17.41 4.71 20.46
C ARG A 26 15.98 5.26 20.50
N THR A 27 15.01 4.38 20.71
CA THR A 27 13.57 4.72 20.76
C THR A 27 12.92 4.08 22.00
N THR A 28 11.63 4.28 22.19
CA THR A 28 10.87 3.64 23.27
C THR A 28 10.20 2.36 22.78
N ALA A 29 10.03 1.38 23.68
CA ALA A 29 9.24 0.18 23.40
C ALA A 29 7.80 0.53 22.97
N SER A 30 7.23 1.62 23.50
CA SER A 30 5.90 2.09 23.09
C SER A 30 5.84 2.50 21.62
N ASN A 31 6.91 3.09 21.07
CA ASN A 31 6.95 3.49 19.67
C ASN A 31 7.05 2.25 18.78
N ILE A 32 7.93 1.30 19.12
CA ILE A 32 8.05 0.04 18.39
C ILE A 32 6.72 -0.71 18.36
N VAL A 33 6.04 -0.80 19.51
CA VAL A 33 4.73 -1.46 19.58
C VAL A 33 3.68 -0.69 18.77
N ALA A 34 3.68 0.65 18.80
CA ALA A 34 2.75 1.44 18.02
C ALA A 34 2.95 1.24 16.51
N ASP A 35 4.20 1.17 16.05
CA ASP A 35 4.52 0.92 14.65
C ASP A 35 4.14 -0.50 14.25
N ALA A 36 4.47 -1.51 15.06
CA ALA A 36 4.08 -2.90 14.80
C ALA A 36 2.55 -3.09 14.75
N VAL A 37 1.81 -2.41 15.64
CA VAL A 37 0.33 -2.46 15.62
C VAL A 37 -0.22 -1.74 14.38
N ARG A 38 0.39 -0.63 13.96
CA ARG A 38 0.00 0.06 12.71
C ARG A 38 0.19 -0.86 11.51
N GLU A 39 1.38 -1.42 11.34
CA GLU A 39 1.68 -2.35 10.24
C GLU A 39 0.76 -3.57 10.26
N TRP A 40 0.47 -4.11 11.44
CA TRP A 40 -0.48 -5.22 11.57
C TRP A 40 -1.90 -4.84 11.12
N LEU A 41 -2.39 -3.66 11.48
CA LEU A 41 -3.70 -3.17 11.04
C LEU A 41 -3.74 -2.89 9.53
N GLU A 42 -2.71 -2.26 8.98
CA GLU A 42 -2.59 -2.01 7.53
C GLU A 42 -2.59 -3.34 6.76
N SER A 43 -1.84 -4.35 7.23
CA SER A 43 -1.83 -5.68 6.60
C SER A 43 -3.19 -6.39 6.63
N ARG A 44 -4.02 -6.10 7.64
CA ARG A 44 -5.38 -6.62 7.78
C ARG A 44 -6.32 -5.96 6.77
N GLU A 45 -6.21 -4.65 6.60
CA GLU A 45 -6.97 -3.90 5.59
C GLU A 45 -6.60 -4.39 4.18
N ASP A 46 -5.31 -4.57 3.89
CA ASP A 46 -4.86 -5.14 2.61
C ASP A 46 -5.44 -6.55 2.37
N ALA A 47 -5.45 -7.41 3.39
CA ALA A 47 -6.01 -8.74 3.30
C ALA A 47 -7.54 -8.73 3.04
N GLU A 48 -8.25 -7.73 3.57
CA GLU A 48 -9.68 -7.53 3.32
C GLU A 48 -9.97 -7.01 1.90
N LEU A 49 -9.00 -6.37 1.24
CA LEU A 49 -9.11 -5.93 -0.15
C LEU A 49 -8.86 -7.04 -1.17
N VAL A 50 -8.14 -8.11 -0.82
CA VAL A 50 -7.82 -9.23 -1.73
C VAL A 50 -9.05 -9.80 -2.45
N PRO A 51 -10.19 -10.08 -1.76
CA PRO A 51 -11.39 -10.56 -2.45
C PRO A 51 -11.94 -9.59 -3.48
N ALA A 52 -11.90 -8.28 -3.20
CA ALA A 52 -12.37 -7.25 -4.14
C ALA A 52 -11.44 -7.15 -5.37
N ILE A 53 -10.13 -7.26 -5.17
CA ILE A 53 -9.14 -7.28 -6.25
C ILE A 53 -9.36 -8.49 -7.16
N GLU A 54 -9.55 -9.68 -6.58
CA GLU A 54 -9.79 -10.90 -7.37
C GLU A 54 -11.14 -10.87 -8.10
N ALA A 55 -12.17 -10.28 -7.50
CA ALA A 55 -13.46 -10.04 -8.17
C ALA A 55 -13.30 -9.11 -9.38
N ALA A 56 -12.63 -7.96 -9.20
CA ALA A 56 -12.36 -7.01 -10.28
C ALA A 56 -11.49 -7.64 -11.39
N ARG A 57 -10.51 -8.47 -11.01
CA ARG A 57 -9.65 -9.18 -11.96
C ARG A 57 -10.43 -10.22 -12.77
N THR A 58 -11.37 -10.91 -12.13
CA THR A 58 -12.24 -11.89 -12.80
C THR A 58 -13.16 -11.19 -13.79
N GLU A 59 -13.84 -10.13 -13.35
CA GLU A 59 -14.69 -9.30 -14.21
C GLU A 59 -13.92 -8.76 -15.42
N TRP A 60 -12.71 -8.23 -15.20
CA TRP A 60 -11.85 -7.74 -16.28
C TRP A 60 -11.53 -8.85 -17.29
N LYS A 61 -11.21 -10.07 -16.85
CA LYS A 61 -10.96 -11.21 -17.76
C LYS A 61 -12.23 -11.57 -18.55
N GLU A 62 -13.38 -11.66 -17.88
CA GLU A 62 -14.65 -12.03 -18.51
C GLU A 62 -15.10 -11.00 -19.55
N LYS A 63 -14.85 -9.71 -19.30
CA LYS A 63 -15.22 -8.62 -20.21
C LYS A 63 -14.20 -8.36 -21.32
N GLY A 64 -13.22 -9.24 -21.52
CA GLY A 64 -12.22 -9.10 -22.58
C GLY A 64 -11.14 -8.06 -22.26
N GLY A 65 -10.71 -8.01 -21.00
CA GLY A 65 -9.73 -7.09 -20.49
C GLY A 65 -8.38 -7.16 -21.23
N ARG A 66 -7.80 -5.99 -21.48
CA ARG A 66 -6.56 -5.81 -22.25
C ARG A 66 -5.39 -5.42 -21.35
N PRO A 67 -4.17 -5.95 -21.60
CA PRO A 67 -2.98 -5.60 -20.85
C PRO A 67 -2.76 -4.08 -20.78
N TRP A 68 -2.18 -3.62 -19.67
CA TRP A 68 -1.88 -2.19 -19.50
C TRP A 68 -1.01 -1.65 -20.63
N SER A 69 -0.01 -2.40 -21.10
CA SER A 69 0.88 -2.00 -22.20
C SER A 69 0.16 -1.64 -23.50
N GLU A 70 -0.97 -2.30 -23.80
CA GLU A 70 -1.76 -1.95 -24.97
C GLU A 70 -2.49 -0.63 -24.78
N SER A 71 -3.07 -0.44 -23.59
CA SER A 71 -3.77 0.81 -23.23
C SER A 71 -2.80 1.99 -23.13
N GLU A 72 -1.61 1.76 -22.59
CA GLU A 72 -0.54 2.75 -22.45
C GLU A 72 -0.11 3.29 -23.80
N ARG A 73 0.13 2.41 -24.78
CA ARG A 73 0.46 2.81 -26.15
C ARG A 73 -0.68 3.61 -26.81
N GLU A 74 -1.92 3.15 -26.66
CA GLU A 74 -3.09 3.87 -27.20
C GLU A 74 -3.25 5.28 -26.59
N ILE A 75 -2.93 5.42 -25.29
CA ILE A 75 -2.96 6.70 -24.58
C ILE A 75 -1.86 7.62 -25.12
N GLU A 76 -0.63 7.13 -25.24
CA GLU A 76 0.52 7.88 -25.78
C GLU A 76 0.23 8.38 -27.20
N GLU A 77 -0.22 7.48 -28.09
CA GLU A 77 -0.62 7.84 -29.47
C GLU A 77 -1.79 8.85 -29.52
N SER A 78 -2.63 8.89 -28.49
CA SER A 78 -3.74 9.85 -28.39
C SER A 78 -3.28 11.22 -27.87
N ILE A 79 -2.26 11.24 -27.00
CA ILE A 79 -1.61 12.47 -26.52
C ILE A 79 -0.87 13.12 -27.70
N ASP A 80 -0.04 12.38 -28.42
CA ASP A 80 0.73 12.87 -29.56
C ASP A 80 -0.17 13.48 -30.65
N ARG A 81 -1.29 12.82 -30.97
CA ARG A 81 -2.27 13.35 -31.92
C ARG A 81 -2.90 14.67 -31.46
N ARG A 82 -3.16 14.84 -30.16
CA ARG A 82 -3.70 16.10 -29.62
C ARG A 82 -2.67 17.22 -29.68
N GLU A 83 -1.42 16.91 -29.35
CA GLU A 83 -0.34 17.90 -29.37
C GLU A 83 -0.05 18.38 -30.79
N GLY A 84 0.10 17.45 -31.74
CA GLY A 84 0.29 17.78 -33.16
C GLY A 84 -0.90 18.52 -33.78
N ALA A 85 -2.14 18.19 -33.39
CA ALA A 85 -3.32 18.94 -33.83
C ALA A 85 -3.42 20.35 -33.21
N SER A 86 -2.80 20.56 -32.04
CA SER A 86 -2.71 21.89 -31.42
C SER A 86 -1.65 22.77 -32.08
N GLU A 87 -0.53 22.19 -32.51
CA GLU A 87 0.51 22.88 -33.26
C GLU A 87 0.04 23.25 -34.66
N ALA A 88 -0.65 22.33 -35.35
CA ALA A 88 -1.21 22.58 -36.69
C ALA A 88 -2.29 23.68 -36.72
N LYS A 89 -2.94 23.98 -35.58
CA LYS A 89 -3.90 25.09 -35.44
C LYS A 89 -3.25 26.44 -35.08
N ARG A 90 -1.97 26.46 -34.71
CA ARG A 90 -1.22 27.68 -34.36
C ARG A 90 -0.45 28.28 -35.56
N VAL A 91 -0.38 27.57 -36.68
CA VAL A 91 0.16 28.03 -37.98
C VAL A 91 -0.99 28.55 -38.84
#